data_AF-A0A397TXL4-F1
#
_entry.id   AF-A0A397TXL4-F1
#
_cell.length_a   1.000
_cell.length_b   1.000
_cell.length_c   1.000
_cell.angle_alpha   90.00
_cell.angle_beta   90.00
_cell.angle_gamma   90.00
#
_symmetry.space_group_name_H-M   'P 1'
#
loop_
_entity.id
_entity.type
_entity.pdbx_description
1 polymer ?
#
loop_
_entity_poly.entity_id
_entity_poly.type
_entity_poly.pdbx_seq_one_letter_code
_entity_poly.pdbx_strand_id
1 'polypeptide(L)'
;MNNNNTLCSLCNKTLKNLRGLHIHQKAVHQTNTKSELFLCPHCSHAYKTKGGLCHHETFKHYNYNIPGDFFKLPQNHINKKKASLVYLIRSRLMLHSNHLGPQSVSSPMTESEFVCIFQNHIQRYSIC
;
A
#
# COMPACT_ATOMS: atom_id res chain seq x y z
N MET A 1 23.79 -44.84 -9.77
CA MET A 1 23.96 -43.61 -8.95
C MET A 1 24.00 -42.42 -9.91
N ASN A 2 22.92 -41.64 -10.01
CA ASN A 2 22.83 -40.57 -11.03
C ASN A 2 23.27 -39.23 -10.42
N ASN A 3 24.55 -38.89 -10.54
CA ASN A 3 25.10 -37.62 -10.05
C ASN A 3 24.80 -36.50 -11.06
N ASN A 4 23.59 -35.96 -11.01
CA ASN A 4 23.19 -34.80 -11.82
C ASN A 4 23.67 -33.49 -11.16
N ASN A 5 25.00 -33.33 -11.09
CA ASN A 5 25.63 -32.09 -10.69
C ASN A 5 25.45 -31.04 -11.80
N THR A 6 24.99 -29.84 -11.44
CA THR A 6 24.61 -28.76 -12.37
C THR A 6 25.51 -27.55 -12.19
N LEU A 7 26.11 -27.07 -13.29
CA LEU A 7 27.05 -25.95 -13.31
C LEU A 7 26.34 -24.60 -13.40
N CYS A 8 26.81 -23.62 -12.63
CA CYS A 8 26.40 -22.24 -12.79
C CYS A 8 27.12 -21.58 -13.96
N SER A 9 26.36 -21.11 -14.95
CA SER A 9 26.88 -20.41 -16.14
C SER A 9 27.48 -19.03 -15.86
N LEU A 10 27.29 -18.48 -14.64
CA LEU A 10 27.68 -17.12 -14.29
C LEU A 10 28.94 -17.05 -13.40
N CYS A 11 29.31 -18.12 -12.70
CA CYS A 11 30.55 -18.18 -11.91
C CYS A 11 31.22 -19.56 -11.86
N ASN A 12 30.85 -20.46 -12.78
CA ASN A 12 31.41 -21.82 -12.89
C ASN A 12 31.35 -22.66 -11.59
N LYS A 13 30.46 -22.32 -10.65
CA LYS A 13 30.25 -23.14 -9.45
C LYS A 13 29.39 -24.37 -9.78
N THR A 14 29.86 -25.56 -9.39
CA THR A 14 29.11 -26.81 -9.56
C THR A 14 28.25 -27.10 -8.33
N LEU A 15 26.95 -27.30 -8.55
CA LEU A 15 25.95 -27.56 -7.50
C LEU A 15 25.39 -28.98 -7.63
N LYS A 16 24.89 -29.53 -6.52
CA LYS A 16 24.47 -30.93 -6.43
C LYS A 16 23.18 -31.27 -7.22
N ASN A 17 22.38 -30.26 -7.59
CA ASN A 17 21.15 -30.40 -8.35
C ASN A 17 20.64 -29.03 -8.88
N LEU A 18 19.67 -29.08 -9.81
CA LEU A 18 19.02 -27.90 -10.41
C LEU A 18 18.40 -26.95 -9.38
N ARG A 19 17.80 -27.47 -8.30
CA ARG A 19 17.23 -26.65 -7.21
C ARG A 19 18.32 -25.84 -6.50
N GLY A 20 19.46 -26.48 -6.21
CA GLY A 20 20.63 -25.84 -5.63
C GLY A 20 21.23 -24.79 -6.56
N LEU A 21 21.23 -25.05 -7.87
CA LEU A 21 21.65 -24.07 -8.88
C LEU A 21 20.71 -22.85 -8.93
N HIS A 22 19.40 -23.05 -8.92
CA HIS A 22 18.42 -21.96 -8.91
C HIS A 22 18.57 -21.07 -7.67
N ILE A 23 18.71 -21.67 -6.48
CA ILE A 23 18.95 -20.93 -5.23
C ILE A 23 20.28 -20.18 -5.28
N HIS A 24 21.33 -20.82 -5.80
CA HIS A 24 22.64 -20.19 -5.96
C HIS A 24 22.59 -19.00 -6.91
N GLN A 25 21.94 -19.12 -8.07
CA GLN A 25 21.76 -18.03 -9.02
C GLN A 25 20.99 -16.86 -8.38
N LYS A 26 19.91 -17.15 -7.64
CA LYS A 26 19.15 -16.15 -6.89
C LYS A 26 19.99 -15.43 -5.82
N ALA A 27 20.82 -16.15 -5.08
CA ALA A 27 21.58 -15.56 -3.98
C ALA A 27 22.84 -14.81 -4.42
N VAL A 28 23.51 -15.29 -5.48
CA VAL A 28 24.85 -14.82 -5.87
C VAL A 28 24.83 -13.97 -7.14
N HIS A 29 23.89 -14.24 -8.06
CA HIS A 29 23.89 -13.62 -9.38
C HIS A 29 22.65 -12.79 -9.70
N GLN A 30 21.61 -12.91 -8.88
CA GLN A 30 20.50 -11.97 -8.93
C GLN A 30 21.01 -10.66 -8.32
N THR A 31 21.64 -9.85 -9.16
CA THR A 31 21.63 -8.41 -8.96
C THR A 31 20.17 -8.05 -8.76
N ASN A 32 19.86 -7.23 -7.74
CA ASN A 32 18.52 -6.70 -7.58
C ASN A 32 18.15 -5.99 -8.89
N THR A 33 17.56 -6.72 -9.83
CA THR A 33 16.63 -6.16 -10.79
C THR A 33 15.77 -5.26 -9.95
N LYS A 34 15.64 -3.99 -10.33
CA LYS A 34 14.73 -3.06 -9.72
C LYS A 34 13.34 -3.70 -9.74
N SER A 35 13.04 -4.57 -8.77
CA SER A 35 11.70 -4.73 -8.23
C SER A 35 11.35 -3.30 -7.90
N GLU A 36 10.35 -2.74 -8.57
CA GLU A 36 9.91 -1.36 -8.31
C GLU A 36 9.86 -1.19 -6.80
N LEU A 37 10.87 -0.51 -6.24
CA LEU A 37 10.91 -0.25 -4.82
C LEU A 37 9.80 0.77 -4.59
N PHE A 38 9.08 0.61 -3.50
CA PHE A 38 8.08 1.57 -3.09
C PHE A 38 8.81 2.78 -2.51
N LEU A 39 8.85 3.86 -3.30
CA LEU A 39 9.49 5.11 -2.93
C LEU A 39 8.57 5.92 -2.01
N CYS A 40 9.14 6.53 -0.98
CA CYS A 40 8.40 7.49 -0.17
C CYS A 40 8.20 8.79 -0.95
N PRO A 41 6.97 9.33 -1.02
CA PRO A 41 6.72 10.62 -1.68
C PRO A 41 7.24 11.82 -0.87
N HIS A 42 7.60 11.63 0.40
CA HIS A 42 8.02 12.70 1.31
C HIS A 42 9.52 12.70 1.63
N CYS A 43 10.25 11.63 1.28
CA CYS A 43 11.70 11.54 1.49
C CYS A 43 12.36 10.54 0.52
N SER A 44 13.68 10.50 0.48
CA SER A 44 14.43 9.63 -0.46
C SER A 44 14.52 8.15 -0.06
N HIS A 45 13.70 7.67 0.89
CA HIS A 45 13.72 6.26 1.30
C HIS A 45 12.91 5.38 0.35
N ALA A 46 13.41 4.15 0.17
CA ALA A 46 12.81 3.15 -0.71
C ALA A 46 12.62 1.83 0.04
N TYR A 47 11.48 1.17 -0.19
CA TYR A 47 11.09 -0.04 0.51
C TYR A 47 10.84 -1.19 -0.45
N LYS A 48 11.22 -2.40 -0.03
CA LYS A 48 11.01 -3.63 -0.82
C LYS A 48 9.54 -4.07 -0.87
N THR A 49 8.70 -3.54 0.02
CA THR A 49 7.29 -3.92 0.16
C THR A 49 6.42 -2.69 0.41
N LYS A 50 5.16 -2.72 -0.06
CA LYS A 50 4.16 -1.67 0.22
C LYS A 50 3.94 -1.49 1.72
N GLY A 51 3.89 -2.59 2.49
CA GLY A 51 3.73 -2.54 3.95
C GLY A 51 4.89 -1.84 4.65
N GLY A 52 6.13 -1.99 4.16
CA GLY A 52 7.30 -1.29 4.68
C GLY A 52 7.21 0.22 4.46
N LEU A 53 6.76 0.66 3.28
CA LEU A 53 6.50 2.06 3.00
C LEU A 53 5.38 2.62 3.90
N CYS A 54 4.26 1.92 4.03
CA CYS A 54 3.14 2.32 4.88
C CYS A 54 3.56 2.51 6.34
N HIS A 55 4.34 1.57 6.87
CA HIS A 55 4.90 1.68 8.22
C HIS A 55 5.84 2.88 8.34
N HIS A 56 6.72 3.09 7.36
CA HIS A 56 7.59 4.26 7.36
C HIS A 56 6.81 5.59 7.36
N GLU A 57 5.83 5.75 6.48
CA GLU A 57 4.96 6.93 6.44
C GLU A 57 4.27 7.15 7.79
N THR A 58 3.79 6.07 8.41
CA THR A 58 3.15 6.09 9.72
C THR A 58 4.02 6.70 10.81
N PHE A 59 5.31 6.35 10.86
CA PHE A 59 6.17 6.73 11.98
C PHE A 59 7.05 7.95 11.70
N LYS A 60 7.42 8.18 10.43
CA LYS A 60 8.33 9.26 10.03
C LYS A 60 7.61 10.47 9.44
N HIS A 61 6.38 10.28 8.94
CA HIS A 61 5.57 11.32 8.33
C HIS A 61 4.20 11.46 9.01
N TYR A 62 4.10 11.13 10.31
CA TYR A 62 2.84 11.22 11.08
C TYR A 62 2.26 12.65 11.14
N ASN A 63 3.11 13.66 11.03
CA ASN A 63 2.73 15.09 10.98
C ASN A 63 2.43 15.60 9.57
N TYR A 64 2.46 14.74 8.54
CA TYR A 64 2.19 15.20 7.19
C TYR A 64 0.72 15.57 7.06
N ASN A 65 0.50 16.85 6.77
CA ASN A 65 -0.81 17.40 6.47
C ASN A 65 -1.22 17.00 5.06
N ILE A 66 -2.53 16.94 4.83
CA ILE A 66 -3.18 16.83 3.52
C ILE A 66 -2.34 17.50 2.42
N PRO A 67 -2.05 16.83 1.29
CA PRO A 67 -1.25 17.40 0.19
C PRO A 67 -1.75 18.80 -0.15
N GLY A 68 -0.88 19.80 -0.23
CA GLY A 68 -1.32 21.18 -0.48
C GLY A 68 -1.98 21.37 -1.86
N ASP A 69 -1.75 20.44 -2.79
CA ASP A 69 -2.15 20.50 -4.19
C ASP A 69 -3.33 19.57 -4.50
N PHE A 70 -4.49 19.83 -3.88
CA PHE A 70 -5.74 19.17 -4.26
C PHE A 70 -6.70 20.15 -4.94
N PHE A 71 -7.45 19.63 -5.90
CA PHE A 71 -8.53 20.38 -6.53
C PHE A 71 -9.66 20.61 -5.52
N LYS A 72 -9.91 21.88 -5.18
CA LYS A 72 -11.10 22.27 -4.43
C LYS A 72 -12.34 21.96 -5.26
N LEU A 73 -13.17 21.05 -4.76
CA LEU A 73 -14.39 20.62 -5.44
C LEU A 73 -15.57 21.56 -5.13
N PRO A 74 -16.52 21.72 -6.06
CA PRO A 74 -17.74 22.50 -5.79
C PRO A 74 -18.54 21.91 -4.62
N GLN A 75 -19.11 22.78 -3.78
CA GLN A 75 -19.83 22.37 -2.56
C GLN A 75 -20.99 21.41 -2.85
N ASN A 76 -21.69 21.58 -3.97
CA ASN A 76 -22.78 20.70 -4.39
C ASN A 76 -22.31 19.26 -4.64
N HIS A 77 -21.10 19.09 -5.20
CA HIS A 77 -20.49 17.78 -5.41
C HIS A 77 -20.13 17.11 -4.08
N ILE A 78 -19.50 17.88 -3.18
CA ILE A 78 -19.15 17.43 -1.83
C ILE A 78 -20.41 16.99 -1.07
N ASN A 79 -21.48 17.77 -1.13
CA ASN A 79 -22.74 17.46 -0.44
C ASN A 79 -23.40 16.18 -0.96
N LYS A 80 -23.39 15.95 -2.28
CA LYS A 80 -23.88 14.70 -2.88
C LYS A 80 -23.08 13.50 -2.38
N LYS A 81 -21.75 13.61 -2.36
CA LYS A 81 -20.87 12.53 -1.86
C LYS A 81 -21.08 12.27 -0.37
N LYS A 82 -21.23 13.31 0.45
CA LYS A 82 -21.58 13.19 1.88
C LYS A 82 -22.90 12.44 2.07
N ALA A 83 -23.95 12.78 1.32
CA ALA A 83 -25.23 12.10 1.39
C ALA A 83 -25.13 10.61 1.05
N SER A 84 -24.37 10.25 0.01
CA SER A 84 -24.09 8.86 -0.32
C SER A 84 -23.36 8.12 0.79
N LEU A 85 -22.35 8.75 1.42
CA LEU A 85 -21.61 8.14 2.52
C LEU A 85 -22.51 7.91 3.74
N VAL A 86 -23.35 8.89 4.10
CA VAL A 86 -24.32 8.78 5.19
C VAL A 86 -25.31 7.64 4.93
N TYR A 87 -25.77 7.49 3.69
CA TYR A 87 -26.62 6.37 3.30
C TYR A 87 -25.92 5.02 3.49
N LEU A 88 -24.66 4.88 3.06
CA LEU A 88 -23.89 3.65 3.22
C LEU A 88 -23.60 3.30 4.69
N ILE A 89 -23.35 4.30 5.53
CA ILE A 89 -23.18 4.11 6.97
C ILE A 89 -24.50 3.62 7.58
N ARG A 90 -25.61 4.29 7.27
CA ARG A 90 -26.94 3.93 7.79
C ARG A 90 -27.39 2.53 7.35
N SER A 91 -27.07 2.12 6.11
CA SER A 91 -27.42 0.78 5.64
C SER A 91 -26.63 -0.33 6.35
N ARG A 92 -25.46 -0.02 6.90
CA ARG A 92 -24.61 -0.95 7.66
C ARG A 92 -24.91 -0.96 9.15
N LEU A 93 -25.32 0.18 9.69
CA LEU A 93 -25.76 0.33 11.07
C LEU A 93 -27.26 0.04 11.19
N MET A 94 -27.63 -1.24 11.17
CA MET A 94 -29.02 -1.66 11.41
C MET A 94 -29.49 -1.15 12.78
N LEU A 95 -30.61 -0.41 12.79
CA LEU A 95 -31.16 0.32 13.96
C LEU A 95 -31.45 -0.54 15.22
N HIS A 96 -31.33 -1.86 15.15
CA HIS A 96 -31.81 -2.79 16.18
C HIS A 96 -30.78 -3.83 16.63
N SER A 97 -29.52 -3.75 16.16
CA SER A 97 -28.51 -4.77 16.46
C SER A 97 -27.39 -4.25 17.34
N ASN A 98 -27.51 -4.54 18.64
CA ASN A 98 -26.47 -4.24 19.64
C ASN A 98 -25.30 -5.25 19.61
N HIS A 99 -25.35 -6.24 18.71
CA HIS A 99 -24.36 -7.33 18.61
C HIS A 99 -23.40 -7.19 17.43
N LEU A 100 -23.51 -6.13 16.62
CA LEU A 100 -22.58 -5.91 15.52
C LEU A 100 -21.25 -5.40 16.09
N GLY A 101 -20.22 -6.23 16.02
CA GLY A 101 -18.84 -5.79 16.16
C GLY A 101 -18.48 -4.71 15.13
N PRO A 102 -17.22 -4.23 15.12
CA PRO A 102 -16.77 -3.13 14.27
C PRO A 102 -17.26 -3.28 12.82
N GLN A 103 -18.06 -2.32 12.34
CA GLN A 103 -18.58 -2.30 10.98
C GLN A 103 -17.65 -1.49 10.08
N SER A 104 -17.32 -2.04 8.92
CA SER A 104 -16.57 -1.35 7.89
C SER A 104 -17.45 -1.01 6.70
N VAL A 105 -17.22 0.16 6.10
CA VAL A 105 -17.91 0.64 4.91
C VAL A 105 -16.85 1.01 3.88
N SER A 106 -17.02 0.53 2.65
CA SER A 106 -16.20 0.94 1.51
C SER A 106 -17.03 1.84 0.59
N SER A 107 -16.40 2.90 0.09
CA SER A 107 -17.01 3.81 -0.89
C SER A 107 -15.95 4.22 -1.91
N PRO A 108 -16.24 4.11 -3.22
CA PRO A 108 -15.33 4.60 -4.24
C PRO A 108 -15.33 6.14 -4.22
N MET A 109 -14.18 6.72 -3.91
CA MET A 109 -13.98 8.17 -3.96
C MET A 109 -12.57 8.52 -4.42
N THR A 110 -12.43 9.68 -5.04
CA THR A 110 -11.12 10.23 -5.38
C THR A 110 -10.43 10.81 -4.15
N GLU A 111 -9.11 10.98 -4.22
CA GLU A 111 -8.32 11.65 -3.16
C GLU A 111 -8.85 13.06 -2.86
N SER A 112 -9.17 13.85 -3.89
CA SER A 112 -9.73 15.19 -3.70
C SER A 112 -11.11 15.18 -3.04
N GLU A 113 -11.96 14.18 -3.34
CA GLU A 113 -13.25 14.01 -2.66
C GLU A 113 -13.06 13.68 -1.18
N PHE A 114 -12.18 12.73 -0.87
CA PHE A 114 -11.85 12.36 0.51
C PHE A 114 -11.35 13.58 1.30
N VAL A 115 -10.34 14.25 0.75
CA VAL A 115 -9.75 15.44 1.36
C VAL A 115 -10.78 16.54 1.57
N CYS A 116 -11.58 16.89 0.55
CA CYS A 116 -12.59 17.96 0.68
C CYS A 116 -13.70 17.62 1.69
N ILE A 117 -14.06 16.34 1.84
CA ILE A 117 -15.10 15.91 2.78
C ILE A 117 -14.59 15.97 4.22
N PHE A 118 -13.34 15.55 4.45
CA PHE A 118 -12.78 15.34 5.79
C PHE A 118 -11.72 16.37 6.19
N GLN A 119 -11.47 17.41 5.38
CA GLN A 119 -10.33 18.33 5.52
C GLN A 119 -10.00 18.76 6.97
N ASN A 120 -11.01 19.16 7.74
CA ASN A 120 -10.83 19.67 9.12
C ASN A 120 -10.85 18.55 10.20
N HIS A 121 -11.04 17.31 9.78
CA HIS A 121 -11.16 16.12 10.64
C HIS A 121 -10.07 15.07 10.37
N ILE A 122 -9.22 15.28 9.35
CA ILE A 122 -8.07 14.41 9.06
C ILE A 122 -6.96 14.77 10.04
N GLN A 123 -6.78 13.94 11.07
CA GLN A 123 -5.62 14.05 11.97
C GLN A 123 -4.34 13.51 11.34
N ARG A 124 -4.47 12.60 10.36
CA ARG A 124 -3.37 11.98 9.65
C ARG A 124 -3.77 11.59 8.24
N TYR A 125 -2.93 11.92 7.27
CA TYR A 125 -3.06 11.50 5.88
C TYR A 125 -1.93 10.52 5.52
N SER A 126 -2.27 9.35 4.97
CA SER A 126 -1.31 8.34 4.47
C SER A 126 -1.81 7.87 3.12
N ILE A 127 -0.92 7.78 2.13
CA ILE A 127 -1.26 7.39 0.74
C ILE A 127 -1.32 5.86 0.59
N CYS A 128 -0.84 5.13 1.59
CA CYS A 128 -0.72 3.66 1.58
C CYS A 128 -2.02 2.90 1.86
#